data_AF-A0A3D3T264-F1
#
_entry.id   AF-A0A3D3T264-F1
#
_cell.length_a   1.000
_cell.length_b   1.000
_cell.length_c   1.000
_cell.angle_alpha   90.00
_cell.angle_beta   90.00
_cell.angle_gamma   90.00
#
_symmetry.space_group_name_H-M   'P 1'
#
loop_
_entity.id
_entity.type
_entity.pdbx_description
1 polymer ?
#
loop_
_entity_poly.entity_id
_entity_poly.type
_entity_poly.pdbx_seq_one_letter_code
_entity_poly.pdbx_strand_id
1 'polypeptide(L)'
;MKTRLPDAWLLLPRLQVQNASAISGPYSWGFPPPSAFAGFVHALSRQGMSFEGQPISLDGVGVISHKFEPQVSDGFIKTFSLTRNPVDKSGASAPFVEEGRAHLEVSLLVGVYSEALIGVSDEDFEEIAQIFADQVPTLRLAGGTIQPLQNHNRPLLVAGTIEPNKITRRLLPGFALVERNDRLAETLEMLRQEVPDATPLDALVEATSLHWDCVSAAEEDSDEVEWKIRARDGWVVPLP
;
A
#
# COMPACT_ATOMS: atom_id res chain seq x y z
N MET A 1 -16.69 1.00 16.13
CA MET A 1 -16.13 -0.10 16.95
C MET A 1 -14.80 0.39 17.49
N LYS A 2 -14.61 0.51 18.81
CA LYS A 2 -13.33 1.01 19.37
C LYS A 2 -12.28 -0.09 19.21
N THR A 3 -11.35 0.09 18.28
CA THR A 3 -10.19 -0.81 18.13
C THR A 3 -9.32 -0.68 19.39
N ARG A 4 -8.99 -1.83 20.00
CA ARG A 4 -8.00 -1.90 21.08
C ARG A 4 -6.65 -1.41 20.54
N LEU A 5 -5.92 -0.62 21.31
CA LEU A 5 -4.55 -0.24 20.94
C LEU A 5 -3.64 -1.47 21.03
N PRO A 6 -2.67 -1.64 20.09
CA PRO A 6 -1.69 -2.70 20.17
C PRO A 6 -0.87 -2.65 21.47
N ASP A 7 -0.49 -3.83 21.97
CA ASP A 7 0.41 -3.95 23.13
C ASP A 7 1.87 -3.63 22.71
N ALA A 8 2.22 -3.92 21.45
CA ALA A 8 3.47 -3.51 20.82
C ALA A 8 3.29 -3.27 19.31
N TRP A 9 4.32 -2.71 18.67
CA TRP A 9 4.37 -2.42 17.24
C TRP A 9 5.58 -3.07 16.59
N LEU A 10 5.33 -3.91 15.60
CA LEU A 10 6.34 -4.55 14.77
C LEU A 10 6.56 -3.74 13.49
N LEU A 11 7.76 -3.21 13.32
CA LEU A 11 8.22 -2.61 12.07
C LEU A 11 9.02 -3.66 11.28
N LEU A 12 8.55 -3.96 10.08
CA LEU A 12 9.26 -4.73 9.07
C LEU A 12 9.78 -3.76 8.01
N PRO A 13 11.04 -3.30 8.09
CA PRO A 13 11.53 -2.25 7.23
C PRO A 13 11.95 -2.76 5.85
N ARG A 14 11.64 -1.96 4.82
CA ARG A 14 12.23 -2.06 3.46
C ARG A 14 12.19 -3.49 2.88
N LEU A 15 11.04 -4.16 3.02
CA LEU A 15 10.76 -5.43 2.39
C LEU A 15 10.80 -5.26 0.86
N GLN A 16 11.74 -5.95 0.22
CA GLN A 16 11.85 -5.99 -1.23
C GLN A 16 11.01 -7.14 -1.76
N VAL A 17 10.02 -6.83 -2.58
CA VAL A 17 9.11 -7.83 -3.14
C VAL A 17 9.21 -7.81 -4.65
N GLN A 18 9.45 -8.99 -5.22
CA GLN A 18 9.59 -9.17 -6.66
C GLN A 18 8.35 -9.79 -7.27
N ASN A 19 7.93 -9.27 -8.43
CA ASN A 19 6.79 -9.77 -9.19
C ASN A 19 5.48 -9.78 -8.36
N ALA A 20 5.26 -8.73 -7.57
CA ALA A 20 3.97 -8.50 -6.94
C ALA A 20 2.92 -8.11 -7.99
N SER A 21 1.65 -8.43 -7.75
CA SER A 21 0.55 -8.02 -8.63
C SER A 21 0.48 -6.49 -8.72
N ALA A 22 0.45 -5.99 -9.96
CA ALA A 22 0.19 -4.59 -10.27
C ALA A 22 -1.25 -4.34 -10.74
N ILE A 23 -2.10 -5.37 -10.73
CA ILE A 23 -3.54 -5.25 -10.97
C ILE A 23 -4.22 -5.22 -9.61
N SER A 24 -4.81 -4.08 -9.26
CA SER A 24 -5.35 -3.83 -7.93
C SER A 24 -6.85 -4.08 -7.87
N GLY A 25 -7.55 -3.80 -8.97
CA GLY A 25 -8.96 -4.10 -9.16
C GLY A 25 -9.37 -4.04 -10.63
N PRO A 26 -10.67 -4.19 -10.95
CA PRO A 26 -11.13 -4.14 -12.34
C PRO A 26 -10.96 -2.76 -13.00
N TYR A 27 -10.82 -1.69 -12.22
CA TYR A 27 -10.74 -0.31 -12.69
C TYR A 27 -9.46 0.40 -12.27
N SER A 28 -8.53 -0.27 -11.59
CA SER A 28 -7.28 0.33 -11.11
C SER A 28 -6.10 -0.62 -11.23
N TRP A 29 -4.97 -0.04 -11.61
CA TRP A 29 -3.69 -0.71 -11.72
C TRP A 29 -2.60 0.15 -11.09
N GLY A 30 -1.48 -0.47 -10.72
CA GLY A 30 -0.37 0.19 -10.03
C GLY A 30 -0.05 -0.53 -8.73
N PHE A 31 -0.13 0.18 -7.61
CA PHE A 31 0.24 -0.36 -6.30
C PHE A 31 -0.75 -1.43 -5.83
N PRO A 32 -0.30 -2.55 -5.21
CA PRO A 32 -1.19 -3.63 -4.80
C PRO A 32 -2.32 -3.17 -3.84
N PRO A 33 -3.45 -3.90 -3.79
CA PRO A 33 -4.58 -3.52 -2.95
C PRO A 33 -4.22 -3.60 -1.45
N PRO A 34 -4.77 -2.72 -0.59
CA PRO A 34 -4.54 -2.77 0.86
C PRO A 34 -4.84 -4.15 1.48
N SER A 35 -5.85 -4.85 0.93
CA SER A 35 -6.24 -6.20 1.34
C SER A 35 -5.12 -7.24 1.18
N ALA A 36 -4.20 -7.07 0.23
CA ALA A 36 -3.04 -7.95 0.08
C ALA A 36 -2.07 -7.85 1.27
N PHE A 37 -1.93 -6.65 1.84
CA PHE A 37 -1.10 -6.40 3.02
C PHE A 37 -1.78 -6.90 4.30
N ALA A 38 -3.09 -6.67 4.44
CA ALA A 38 -3.87 -7.21 5.55
C ALA A 38 -3.86 -8.76 5.53
N GLY A 39 -4.04 -9.36 4.36
CA GLY A 39 -3.95 -10.82 4.18
C GLY A 39 -2.56 -11.38 4.47
N PHE A 40 -1.50 -10.64 4.12
CA PHE A 40 -0.13 -11.01 4.49
C PHE A 40 0.09 -11.00 6.00
N VAL A 41 -0.32 -9.94 6.70
CA VAL A 41 -0.23 -9.86 8.17
C VAL A 41 -1.00 -10.99 8.83
N HIS A 42 -2.21 -11.29 8.33
CA HIS A 42 -2.99 -12.42 8.83
C HIS A 42 -2.26 -13.75 8.60
N ALA A 43 -1.66 -13.96 7.42
CA ALA A 43 -0.89 -15.18 7.12
C ALA A 43 0.36 -15.31 8.02
N LEU A 44 1.03 -14.20 8.34
CA LEU A 44 2.14 -14.16 9.29
C LEU A 44 1.67 -14.49 10.71
N SER A 45 0.55 -13.92 11.16
CA SER A 45 -0.04 -14.26 12.47
C SER A 45 -0.37 -15.75 12.60
N ARG A 46 -0.75 -16.41 11.50
CA ARG A 46 -1.06 -17.86 11.50
C ARG A 46 0.17 -18.77 11.55
N GLN A 47 1.39 -18.26 11.40
CA GLN A 47 2.59 -19.07 11.63
C GLN A 47 2.72 -19.49 13.10
N GLY A 48 1.90 -18.93 14.00
CA GLY A 48 1.68 -19.50 15.33
C GLY A 48 2.83 -19.26 16.30
N MET A 49 3.22 -17.99 16.45
CA MET A 49 4.22 -17.59 17.43
C MET A 49 3.64 -17.51 18.83
N SER A 50 4.42 -17.93 19.82
CA SER A 50 4.11 -17.74 21.24
C SER A 50 5.36 -17.26 21.97
N PHE A 51 5.15 -16.45 23.00
CA PHE A 51 6.20 -15.98 23.92
C PHE A 51 5.73 -16.26 25.34
N GLU A 52 6.61 -16.84 26.17
CA GLU A 52 6.28 -17.32 27.52
C GLU A 52 5.01 -18.21 27.60
N GLY A 53 4.76 -18.99 26.54
CA GLY A 53 3.58 -19.87 26.46
C GLY A 53 2.26 -19.15 26.15
N GLN A 54 2.27 -17.83 25.94
CA GLN A 54 1.11 -17.07 25.46
C GLN A 54 1.20 -16.82 23.94
N PRO A 55 0.09 -16.94 23.21
CA PRO A 55 0.07 -16.67 21.78
C PRO A 55 0.31 -15.19 21.50
N ILE A 56 1.05 -14.91 20.42
CA ILE A 56 1.18 -13.57 19.85
C ILE A 56 0.26 -13.48 18.63
N SER A 57 -0.59 -12.46 18.59
CA SER A 57 -1.45 -12.18 17.44
C SER A 57 -1.06 -10.87 16.77
N LEU A 58 -1.18 -10.82 15.45
CA LEU A 58 -0.91 -9.64 14.64
C LEU A 58 -2.21 -9.13 14.03
N ASP A 59 -2.47 -7.83 14.16
CA ASP A 59 -3.62 -7.18 13.54
C ASP A 59 -3.31 -5.70 13.19
N GLY A 60 -3.96 -5.21 12.15
CA GLY A 60 -3.71 -3.90 11.56
C GLY A 60 -2.39 -3.85 10.78
N VAL A 61 -2.36 -3.03 9.74
CA VAL A 61 -1.16 -2.79 8.93
C VAL A 61 -1.10 -1.35 8.44
N GLY A 62 0.00 -0.67 8.74
CA GLY A 62 0.43 0.55 8.09
C GLY A 62 1.37 0.20 6.94
N VAL A 63 1.08 0.73 5.76
CA VAL A 63 1.87 0.47 4.54
C VAL A 63 2.62 1.73 4.14
N ILE A 64 3.95 1.61 4.04
CA ILE A 64 4.83 2.68 3.57
C ILE A 64 5.49 2.21 2.29
N SER A 65 5.24 2.91 1.19
CA SER A 65 5.88 2.65 -0.10
C SER A 65 7.14 3.49 -0.24
N HIS A 66 8.31 2.84 -0.35
CA HIS A 66 9.59 3.49 -0.60
C HIS A 66 9.91 3.54 -2.09
N LYS A 67 9.56 2.47 -2.80
CA LYS A 67 9.83 2.32 -4.23
C LYS A 67 8.76 1.45 -4.86
N PHE A 68 8.32 1.83 -6.05
CA PHE A 68 7.38 1.06 -6.86
C PHE A 68 7.80 1.13 -8.32
N GLU A 69 8.07 -0.03 -8.91
CA GLU A 69 8.56 -0.19 -10.29
C GLU A 69 7.68 -1.20 -11.03
N PRO A 70 6.62 -0.72 -11.72
CA PRO A 70 5.79 -1.59 -12.53
C PRO A 70 6.53 -2.06 -13.78
N GLN A 71 6.32 -3.31 -14.17
CA GLN A 71 6.89 -3.91 -15.38
C GLN A 71 6.00 -3.55 -16.57
N VAL A 72 6.21 -2.36 -17.13
CA VAL A 72 5.43 -1.80 -18.23
C VAL A 72 6.31 -1.27 -19.34
N SER A 73 5.82 -1.32 -20.56
CA SER A 73 6.39 -0.58 -21.68
C SER A 73 5.90 0.87 -21.65
N ASP A 74 6.80 1.82 -21.95
CA ASP A 74 6.48 3.23 -21.87
C ASP A 74 5.74 3.74 -23.13
N GLY A 75 4.89 4.74 -22.94
CA GLY A 75 3.97 5.27 -23.94
C GLY A 75 2.88 6.13 -23.29
N PHE A 76 2.03 6.77 -24.10
CA PHE A 76 0.89 7.53 -23.57
C PHE A 76 -0.05 6.63 -22.76
N ILE A 77 -0.35 5.44 -23.30
CA ILE A 77 -0.96 4.33 -22.56
C ILE A 77 0.15 3.31 -22.29
N LYS A 78 0.36 3.00 -21.02
CA LYS A 78 1.32 1.99 -20.58
C LYS A 78 0.72 0.60 -20.79
N THR A 79 1.54 -0.35 -21.24
CA THR A 79 1.14 -1.76 -21.45
C THR A 79 2.01 -2.69 -20.61
N PHE A 80 1.44 -3.77 -20.08
CA PHE A 80 2.18 -4.68 -19.20
C PHE A 80 3.20 -5.52 -19.98
N SER A 81 4.38 -5.70 -19.37
CA SER A 81 5.38 -6.64 -19.86
C SER A 81 5.03 -8.05 -19.40
N LEU A 82 4.68 -8.92 -20.35
CA LEU A 82 4.23 -10.29 -20.07
C LEU A 82 5.38 -11.30 -20.10
N THR A 83 5.16 -12.43 -19.42
CA THR A 83 6.05 -13.60 -19.49
C THR A 83 5.52 -14.66 -20.43
N ARG A 84 6.44 -15.38 -21.08
CA ARG A 84 6.08 -16.51 -21.95
C ARG A 84 5.68 -17.70 -21.09
N ASN A 85 4.44 -18.15 -21.25
CA ASN A 85 3.95 -19.37 -20.62
C ASN A 85 4.49 -20.62 -21.36
N PRO A 86 4.59 -21.77 -20.67
CA PRO A 86 4.91 -23.04 -21.32
C PRO A 86 3.96 -23.34 -22.49
N VAL A 87 4.47 -24.07 -23.50
CA VAL A 87 3.64 -24.54 -24.61
C VAL A 87 2.60 -25.55 -24.12
N ASP A 88 1.49 -25.64 -24.86
CA ASP A 88 0.43 -26.57 -24.54
C ASP A 88 0.78 -28.04 -24.87
N LYS A 89 -0.16 -28.95 -24.62
CA LYS A 89 0.02 -30.39 -24.88
C LYS A 89 0.28 -30.72 -26.36
N SER A 90 -0.12 -29.84 -27.28
CA SER A 90 0.09 -29.98 -28.72
C SER A 90 1.43 -29.37 -29.19
N GLY A 91 2.15 -28.69 -28.29
CA GLY A 91 3.35 -27.91 -28.61
C GLY A 91 3.05 -26.51 -29.15
N ALA A 92 1.79 -26.09 -29.17
CA ALA A 92 1.37 -24.75 -29.58
C ALA A 92 1.56 -23.73 -28.45
N SER A 93 1.61 -22.45 -28.81
CA SER A 93 1.70 -21.37 -27.82
C SER A 93 0.43 -21.33 -26.97
N ALA A 94 0.59 -21.34 -25.64
CA ALA A 94 -0.52 -21.15 -24.74
C ALA A 94 -1.16 -19.76 -24.94
N PRO A 95 -2.47 -19.60 -24.65
CA PRO A 95 -3.13 -18.30 -24.66
C PRO A 95 -2.42 -17.29 -23.75
N PHE A 96 -2.40 -16.03 -24.19
CA PHE A 96 -1.90 -14.93 -23.37
C PHE A 96 -2.92 -14.59 -22.28
N VAL A 97 -2.44 -14.57 -21.04
CA VAL A 97 -3.17 -14.03 -19.90
C VAL A 97 -2.40 -12.79 -19.45
N GLU A 98 -3.06 -11.64 -19.44
CA GLU A 98 -2.43 -10.40 -19.04
C GLU A 98 -2.31 -10.36 -17.51
N GLU A 99 -1.08 -10.38 -17.01
CA GLU A 99 -0.77 -10.27 -15.59
C GLU A 99 0.13 -9.06 -15.38
N GLY A 100 -0.38 -8.04 -14.68
CA GLY A 100 0.42 -6.89 -14.29
C GLY A 100 1.37 -7.26 -13.15
N ARG A 101 2.66 -6.98 -13.30
CA ARG A 101 3.69 -7.25 -12.29
C ARG A 101 4.47 -6.00 -11.93
N ALA A 102 4.92 -5.92 -10.69
CA ALA A 102 5.77 -4.84 -10.20
C ALA A 102 6.83 -5.36 -9.21
N HIS A 103 7.94 -4.63 -9.15
CA HIS A 103 8.86 -4.68 -8.01
C HIS A 103 8.50 -3.58 -7.03
N LEU A 104 8.44 -3.90 -5.74
CA LEU A 104 8.12 -2.92 -4.70
C LEU A 104 9.08 -3.03 -3.53
N GLU A 105 9.32 -1.89 -2.90
CA GLU A 105 10.02 -1.79 -1.64
C GLU A 105 9.10 -1.10 -0.63
N VAL A 106 8.69 -1.84 0.39
CA VAL A 106 7.69 -1.38 1.36
C VAL A 106 8.15 -1.62 2.78
N SER A 107 7.82 -0.72 3.71
CA SER A 107 7.87 -1.01 5.13
C SER A 107 6.46 -1.24 5.66
N LEU A 108 6.33 -2.23 6.54
CA LEU A 108 5.06 -2.55 7.19
C LEU A 108 5.17 -2.23 8.68
N LEU A 109 4.17 -1.51 9.19
CA LEU A 109 3.99 -1.28 10.62
C LEU A 109 2.78 -2.08 11.08
N VAL A 110 2.99 -3.05 11.96
CA VAL A 110 1.99 -4.06 12.33
C VAL A 110 1.71 -3.97 13.82
N GLY A 111 0.43 -4.02 14.21
CA GLY A 111 0.04 -4.09 15.61
C GLY A 111 0.23 -5.50 16.16
N VAL A 112 0.85 -5.61 17.34
CA VAL A 112 1.11 -6.86 18.04
C VAL A 112 0.29 -6.89 19.33
N TYR A 113 -0.42 -7.99 19.58
CA TYR A 113 -1.30 -8.14 20.73
C TYR A 113 -0.95 -9.43 21.47
N SER A 114 -0.50 -9.27 22.71
CA SER A 114 -0.19 -10.33 23.66
C SER A 114 0.10 -9.72 25.03
N GLU A 115 -0.49 -10.27 26.10
CA GLU A 115 -0.24 -9.79 27.47
C GLU A 115 1.17 -10.11 27.95
N ALA A 116 1.80 -11.16 27.39
CA ALA A 116 3.19 -11.54 27.66
C ALA A 116 4.22 -10.52 27.18
N LEU A 117 3.83 -9.50 26.40
CA LEU A 117 4.73 -8.44 25.94
C LEU A 117 4.85 -7.27 26.93
N ILE A 118 4.11 -7.30 28.04
CA ILE A 118 4.12 -6.24 29.05
C ILE A 118 5.36 -6.38 29.94
N GLY A 119 6.24 -5.37 29.93
CA GLY A 119 7.44 -5.34 30.78
C GLY A 119 8.61 -6.19 30.27
N VAL A 120 8.54 -6.63 29.02
CA VAL A 120 9.59 -7.40 28.33
C VAL A 120 10.83 -6.53 28.08
N SER A 121 12.01 -7.17 28.08
CA SER A 121 13.30 -6.51 27.87
C SER A 121 13.52 -6.13 26.39
N ASP A 122 14.39 -5.16 26.13
CA ASP A 122 14.77 -4.80 24.76
C ASP A 122 15.45 -5.96 24.01
N GLU A 123 16.15 -6.86 24.73
CA GLU A 123 16.82 -8.03 24.13
C GLU A 123 15.80 -9.06 23.63
N ASP A 124 14.78 -9.37 24.44
CA ASP A 124 13.69 -10.26 24.04
C ASP A 124 12.88 -9.68 22.88
N PHE A 125 12.68 -8.35 22.84
CA PHE A 125 12.02 -7.70 21.71
C PHE A 125 12.82 -7.82 20.41
N GLU A 126 14.16 -7.73 20.46
CA GLU A 126 14.99 -7.97 19.29
C GLU A 126 14.88 -9.44 18.83
N GLU A 127 14.87 -10.40 19.76
CA GLU A 127 14.69 -11.82 19.43
C GLU A 127 13.32 -12.09 18.80
N ILE A 128 12.24 -11.55 19.37
CA ILE A 128 10.88 -11.69 18.83
C ILE A 128 10.79 -11.05 17.43
N ALA A 129 11.35 -9.86 17.26
CA ALA A 129 11.38 -9.18 15.97
C ALA A 129 12.13 -10.01 14.92
N GLN A 130 13.25 -10.64 15.30
CA GLN A 130 14.04 -11.48 14.41
C GLN A 130 13.29 -12.75 14.00
N ILE A 131 12.57 -13.40 14.92
CA ILE A 131 11.74 -14.58 14.60
C ILE A 131 10.71 -14.23 13.51
N PHE A 132 10.04 -13.09 13.62
CA PHE A 132 9.13 -12.64 12.57
C PHE A 132 9.87 -12.37 11.25
N ALA A 133 11.03 -11.73 11.29
CA ALA A 133 11.81 -11.46 10.09
C ALA A 133 12.30 -12.73 9.39
N ASP A 134 12.56 -13.81 10.12
CA ASP A 134 12.94 -15.10 9.54
C ASP A 134 11.76 -15.81 8.87
N GLN A 135 10.54 -15.58 9.37
CA GLN A 135 9.31 -16.11 8.77
C GLN A 135 8.89 -15.35 7.50
N VAL A 136 9.12 -14.03 7.44
CA VAL A 136 8.67 -13.16 6.34
C VAL A 136 9.08 -13.67 4.94
N PRO A 137 10.33 -14.09 4.67
CA PRO A 137 10.74 -14.61 3.36
C PRO A 137 10.06 -15.92 2.95
N THR A 138 9.47 -16.66 3.89
CA THR A 138 8.73 -17.91 3.59
C THR A 138 7.33 -17.65 3.02
N LEU A 139 6.87 -16.40 3.10
CA LEU A 139 5.57 -15.95 2.65
C LEU A 139 5.65 -15.16 1.34
N ARG A 140 4.48 -14.85 0.78
CA ARG A 140 4.34 -14.00 -0.41
C ARG A 140 3.53 -12.76 -0.07
N LEU A 141 3.92 -11.62 -0.61
CA LEU A 141 3.17 -10.36 -0.49
C LEU A 141 2.61 -9.99 -1.87
N ALA A 142 1.29 -9.81 -1.95
CA ALA A 142 0.58 -9.54 -3.21
C ALA A 142 0.96 -10.51 -4.36
N GLY A 143 1.17 -11.79 -4.04
CA GLY A 143 1.59 -12.83 -4.98
C GLY A 143 3.09 -12.86 -5.30
N GLY A 144 3.82 -11.79 -4.98
CA GLY A 144 5.25 -11.64 -5.20
C GLY A 144 6.11 -12.33 -4.14
N THR A 145 7.37 -12.58 -4.49
CA THR A 145 8.38 -13.19 -3.61
C THR A 145 9.08 -12.11 -2.80
N ILE A 146 9.14 -12.29 -1.48
CA ILE A 146 9.85 -11.39 -0.58
C ILE A 146 11.33 -11.81 -0.53
N GLN A 147 12.23 -10.87 -0.80
CA GLN A 147 13.66 -11.11 -0.67
C GLN A 147 14.06 -11.10 0.81
N PRO A 148 15.06 -11.90 1.22
CA PRO A 148 15.61 -11.84 2.57
C PRO A 148 16.02 -10.42 2.94
N LEU A 149 15.75 -10.00 4.18
CA LEU A 149 16.11 -8.67 4.64
C LEU A 149 17.63 -8.50 4.61
N GLN A 150 18.10 -7.36 4.10
CA GLN A 150 19.52 -7.02 4.15
C GLN A 150 19.91 -6.63 5.57
N ASN A 151 21.17 -6.90 5.97
CA ASN A 151 21.69 -6.69 7.33
C ASN A 151 21.46 -5.28 7.94
N HIS A 152 21.23 -4.26 7.11
CA HIS A 152 21.01 -2.87 7.54
C HIS A 152 19.53 -2.56 7.85
N ASN A 153 18.61 -3.44 7.44
CA ASN A 153 17.16 -3.28 7.57
C ASN A 153 16.64 -4.24 8.65
N ARG A 154 17.06 -4.04 9.90
CA ARG A 154 16.63 -4.91 11.00
C ARG A 154 15.17 -4.63 11.38
N PRO A 155 14.36 -5.68 11.61
CA PRO A 155 13.03 -5.51 12.18
C PRO A 155 13.13 -4.81 13.54
N LEU A 156 12.07 -4.14 13.96
CA LEU A 156 12.03 -3.48 15.26
C LEU A 156 10.69 -3.76 15.92
N LEU A 157 10.71 -4.23 17.17
CA LEU A 157 9.53 -4.33 18.01
C LEU A 157 9.61 -3.25 19.09
N VAL A 158 8.52 -2.50 19.29
CA VAL A 158 8.45 -1.43 20.31
C VAL A 158 7.16 -1.57 21.11
N ALA A 159 7.25 -1.55 22.43
CA ALA A 159 6.08 -1.58 23.30
C ALA A 159 5.21 -0.33 23.21
N GLY A 160 3.88 -0.52 23.34
CA GLY A 160 2.93 0.53 23.65
C GLY A 160 2.82 1.66 22.61
N THR A 161 2.89 2.90 23.09
CA THR A 161 2.68 4.09 22.22
C THR A 161 3.99 4.44 21.51
N ILE A 162 3.96 4.42 20.18
CA ILE A 162 5.12 4.79 19.36
C ILE A 162 5.51 6.24 19.60
N GLU A 163 6.77 6.50 19.96
CA GLU A 163 7.34 7.82 19.77
C GLU A 163 7.51 8.12 18.27
N PRO A 164 6.81 9.12 17.70
CA PRO A 164 6.74 9.32 16.26
C PRO A 164 8.12 9.47 15.62
N ASN A 165 9.04 10.15 16.30
CA ASN A 165 10.36 10.49 15.75
C ASN A 165 11.28 9.28 15.55
N LYS A 166 11.15 8.23 16.37
CA LYS A 166 12.03 7.06 16.32
C LYS A 166 11.71 6.17 15.12
N ILE A 167 10.41 6.03 14.80
CA ILE A 167 9.93 5.20 13.69
C ILE A 167 9.92 5.99 12.37
N THR A 168 9.45 7.24 12.37
CA THR A 168 9.32 8.03 11.12
C THR A 168 10.65 8.20 10.39
N ARG A 169 11.77 8.40 11.11
CA ARG A 169 13.11 8.49 10.50
C ARG A 169 13.53 7.21 9.77
N ARG A 170 13.11 6.04 10.25
CA ARG A 170 13.38 4.74 9.59
C ARG A 170 12.47 4.51 8.38
N LEU A 171 11.30 5.14 8.36
CA LEU A 171 10.33 5.07 7.27
C LEU A 171 10.66 6.07 6.14
N LEU A 172 11.64 6.96 6.32
CA LEU A 172 12.09 7.85 5.26
C LEU A 172 13.19 7.21 4.40
N PRO A 173 13.24 7.51 3.09
CA PRO A 173 12.19 8.19 2.30
C PRO A 173 11.06 7.20 1.97
N GLY A 174 9.79 7.58 2.19
CA GLY A 174 8.65 6.74 1.88
C GLY A 174 7.32 7.49 2.00
N PHE A 175 6.29 6.95 1.35
CA PHE A 175 4.92 7.50 1.36
C PHE A 175 3.97 6.54 2.06
N ALA A 176 3.27 7.05 3.07
CA ALA A 176 2.25 6.27 3.79
C ALA A 176 0.95 6.22 2.99
N LEU A 177 0.38 5.02 2.85
CA LEU A 177 -0.93 4.83 2.25
C LEU A 177 -2.01 4.99 3.32
N VAL A 178 -2.96 5.91 3.09
CA VAL A 178 -4.04 6.21 4.02
C VAL A 178 -5.36 6.27 3.26
N GLU A 179 -6.38 5.63 3.81
CA GLU A 179 -7.76 5.70 3.30
C GLU A 179 -8.38 7.07 3.60
N ARG A 180 -8.99 7.69 2.58
CA ARG A 180 -9.61 9.03 2.66
C ARG A 180 -11.02 9.04 2.08
N ASN A 181 -11.89 8.19 2.62
CA ASN A 181 -13.31 8.13 2.21
C ASN A 181 -14.07 9.43 2.53
N ASP A 182 -13.61 10.19 3.53
CA ASP A 182 -14.10 11.53 3.87
C ASP A 182 -14.02 12.47 2.65
N ARG A 183 -12.87 12.49 1.97
CA ARG A 183 -12.67 13.33 0.78
C ARG A 183 -13.53 12.91 -0.39
N LEU A 184 -13.72 11.60 -0.58
CA LEU A 184 -14.58 11.10 -1.65
C LEU A 184 -16.04 11.51 -1.42
N ALA A 185 -16.49 11.48 -0.16
CA ALA A 185 -17.83 11.93 0.22
C ALA A 185 -18.02 13.43 -0.01
N GLU A 186 -17.02 14.26 0.36
CA GLU A 186 -17.01 15.70 0.10
C GLU A 186 -17.11 16.00 -1.42
N THR A 187 -16.31 15.33 -2.25
CA THR A 187 -16.35 15.48 -3.71
C THR A 187 -17.71 15.09 -4.28
N LEU A 188 -18.31 14.01 -3.77
CA LEU A 188 -19.64 13.57 -4.21
C LEU A 188 -20.73 14.59 -3.85
N GLU A 189 -20.67 15.18 -2.67
CA GLU A 189 -21.62 16.20 -2.25
C GLU A 189 -21.52 17.46 -3.12
N MET A 190 -20.30 17.91 -3.44
CA MET A 190 -20.08 19.03 -4.35
C MET A 190 -20.62 18.72 -5.76
N LEU A 191 -20.30 17.55 -6.33
CA LEU A 191 -20.78 17.15 -7.64
C LEU A 191 -22.30 17.08 -7.73
N ARG A 192 -22.97 16.65 -6.65
CA ARG A 192 -24.43 16.57 -6.60
C ARG A 192 -25.13 17.93 -6.60
N GLN A 193 -24.42 19.01 -6.28
CA GLN A 193 -24.97 20.36 -6.41
C GLN A 193 -25.18 20.75 -7.88
N GLU A 194 -24.32 20.26 -8.77
CA GLU A 194 -24.40 20.51 -10.21
C GLU A 194 -25.16 19.41 -10.95
N VAL A 195 -24.92 18.15 -10.58
CA VAL A 195 -25.49 16.96 -11.21
C VAL A 195 -26.14 16.07 -10.13
N PRO A 196 -27.46 16.21 -9.88
CA PRO A 196 -28.13 15.51 -8.78
C PRO A 196 -28.00 13.98 -8.78
N ASP A 197 -27.88 13.38 -9.96
CA ASP A 197 -27.78 11.93 -10.15
C ASP A 197 -26.33 11.39 -10.09
N ALA A 198 -25.35 12.22 -9.71
CA ALA A 198 -23.95 11.83 -9.63
C ALA A 198 -23.72 10.66 -8.64
N THR A 199 -22.88 9.71 -9.09
CA THR A 199 -22.55 8.48 -8.38
C THR A 199 -21.18 8.59 -7.69
N PRO A 200 -20.88 7.71 -6.70
CA PRO A 200 -19.54 7.66 -6.10
C PRO A 200 -18.41 7.37 -7.09
N LEU A 201 -18.71 6.69 -8.20
CA LEU A 201 -17.73 6.46 -9.27
C LEU A 201 -17.41 7.76 -10.00
N ASP A 202 -18.40 8.61 -10.25
CA ASP A 202 -18.18 9.93 -10.84
C ASP A 202 -17.31 10.80 -9.93
N ALA A 203 -17.57 10.76 -8.62
CA ALA A 203 -16.72 11.44 -7.63
C ALA A 203 -15.27 10.91 -7.61
N LEU A 204 -15.08 9.60 -7.80
CA LEU A 204 -13.76 9.01 -7.89
C LEU A 204 -13.02 9.44 -9.16
N VAL A 205 -13.71 9.45 -10.30
CA VAL A 205 -13.18 9.95 -11.57
C VAL A 205 -12.83 11.43 -11.45
N GLU A 206 -13.70 12.23 -10.85
CA GLU A 206 -13.47 13.66 -10.60
C GLU A 206 -12.23 13.91 -9.75
N ALA A 207 -12.07 13.16 -8.65
CA ALA A 207 -10.94 13.30 -7.74
C ALA A 207 -9.59 12.86 -8.37
N THR A 208 -9.63 11.98 -9.38
CA THR A 208 -8.43 11.37 -9.97
C THR A 208 -8.05 11.96 -11.33
N SER A 209 -9.00 12.57 -12.05
CA SER A 209 -8.84 13.12 -13.40
C SER A 209 -8.25 14.54 -13.43
N LEU A 210 -7.36 14.80 -14.40
CA LEU A 210 -6.68 16.10 -14.50
C LEU A 210 -7.59 17.07 -15.25
N HIS A 211 -8.11 18.04 -14.51
CA HIS A 211 -9.06 19.03 -15.02
C HIS A 211 -8.37 20.32 -15.41
N TRP A 212 -8.85 20.89 -16.52
CA TRP A 212 -8.45 22.20 -17.02
C TRP A 212 -9.62 23.15 -16.85
N ASP A 213 -9.43 24.19 -16.07
CA ASP A 213 -10.42 25.23 -15.84
C ASP A 213 -10.06 26.46 -16.68
N CYS A 214 -11.09 27.08 -17.25
CA CYS A 214 -11.00 28.34 -17.97
C CYS A 214 -11.11 29.49 -16.96
N VAL A 215 -10.09 30.34 -16.88
CA VAL A 215 -10.09 31.54 -16.03
C VAL A 215 -10.05 32.77 -16.94
N SER A 216 -11.05 33.64 -16.84
CA SER A 216 -11.05 34.92 -17.56
C SER A 216 -9.98 35.84 -16.98
N ALA A 217 -9.11 36.39 -17.83
CA ALA A 217 -8.16 37.41 -17.41
C ALA A 217 -8.95 38.63 -16.89
N ALA A 218 -8.53 39.19 -15.75
CA ALA A 218 -9.26 40.20 -14.98
C ALA A 218 -9.32 41.60 -15.63
N GLU A 219 -9.21 41.71 -16.96
CA GLU A 219 -9.41 42.96 -17.69
C GLU A 219 -10.68 42.83 -18.54
N GLU A 220 -11.72 43.59 -18.17
CA GLU A 220 -13.11 43.53 -18.68
C GLU A 220 -13.27 43.76 -20.20
N ASP A 221 -12.19 43.87 -20.98
CA ASP A 221 -12.20 44.09 -22.44
C ASP A 221 -11.19 43.19 -23.21
N SER A 222 -10.65 42.15 -22.58
CA SER A 222 -9.74 41.19 -23.21
C SER A 222 -10.45 39.83 -23.44
N ASP A 223 -10.61 39.42 -24.70
CA ASP A 223 -11.07 38.07 -25.09
C ASP A 223 -10.03 36.96 -24.79
N GLU A 224 -8.99 37.27 -24.00
CA GLU A 224 -7.89 36.35 -23.72
C GLU A 224 -8.25 35.38 -22.58
N VAL A 225 -8.43 34.11 -22.96
CA VAL A 225 -8.76 33.02 -22.05
C VAL A 225 -7.49 32.30 -21.61
N GLU A 226 -7.29 32.17 -20.30
CA GLU A 226 -6.19 31.40 -19.72
C GLU A 226 -6.70 30.03 -19.21
N TRP A 227 -6.06 28.95 -19.67
CA TRP A 227 -6.35 27.59 -19.19
C TRP A 227 -5.42 27.22 -18.04
N LYS A 228 -5.99 26.88 -16.88
CA LYS A 228 -5.23 26.47 -15.69
C LYS A 228 -5.60 25.05 -15.28
N ILE A 229 -4.60 24.28 -14.88
CA ILE A 229 -4.84 22.96 -14.27
C ILE A 229 -5.39 23.18 -12.87
N ARG A 230 -6.50 22.52 -12.55
CA ARG A 230 -7.10 22.56 -11.21
C ARG A 230 -6.12 22.02 -10.17
N ALA A 231 -5.85 22.82 -9.14
CA ALA A 231 -4.99 22.41 -8.04
C ALA A 231 -5.61 21.23 -7.26
N ARG A 232 -4.77 20.33 -6.77
CA ARG A 232 -5.19 19.18 -5.95
C ARG A 232 -4.48 19.17 -4.61
N ASP A 233 -5.21 18.81 -3.57
CA ASP A 233 -4.66 18.66 -2.24
C ASP A 233 -3.99 17.29 -2.06
N GLY A 234 -2.71 17.21 -2.41
CA GLY A 234 -1.89 16.02 -2.22
C GLY A 234 -2.08 14.96 -3.31
N TRP A 235 -1.64 13.73 -3.02
CA TRP A 235 -1.61 12.63 -3.97
C TRP A 235 -2.79 11.67 -3.75
N VAL A 236 -3.90 11.94 -4.43
CA VAL A 236 -5.13 11.11 -4.36
C VAL A 236 -5.08 10.04 -5.43
N VAL A 237 -5.29 8.79 -5.03
CA VAL A 237 -5.28 7.62 -5.92
C VAL A 237 -6.50 6.74 -5.65
N PRO A 238 -7.06 6.08 -6.67
CA PRO A 238 -8.14 5.12 -6.49
C PRO A 238 -7.59 3.83 -5.86
N LEU A 239 -8.24 3.37 -4.80
CA LEU A 239 -7.95 2.09 -4.14
C LEU A 239 -9.20 1.19 -4.17
N PRO A 240 -9.02 -0.14 -4.31
CA PRO A 240 -10.10 -1.12 -4.25
C PRO A 240 -10.50 -1.48 -2.82
#